data_AF-A0A5W8NKE0-F1
#
_entry.id   AF-A0A5W8NKE0-F1
#
_cell.length_a   1.000
_cell.length_b   1.000
_cell.length_c   1.000
_cell.angle_alpha   90.00
_cell.angle_beta   90.00
_cell.angle_gamma   90.00
#
_symmetry.space_group_name_H-M   'P 1'
#
loop_
_entity.id
_entity.type
_entity.pdbx_description
1 polymer ?
#
loop_
_entity_poly.entity_id
_entity_poly.type
_entity_poly.pdbx_seq_one_letter_code
_entity_poly.pdbx_strand_id
1 'polypeptide(L)' 'MSAYEEIMLALRFFFDVEEDENVNEIIGQDHDPIGTIAAALDDYRSVGDEANIPASQRSNQK' A
#
# COMPACT_ATOMS: atom_id res chain seq x y z
N MET A 1 -8.08 -11.49 5.09
CA MET A 1 -8.12 -10.02 5.18
C MET A 1 -9.28 -9.53 4.35
N SER A 2 -10.13 -8.69 4.91
CA SER A 2 -11.22 -8.02 4.19
C SER A 2 -10.68 -6.89 3.33
N ALA A 3 -11.46 -6.44 2.35
CA ALA A 3 -11.09 -5.31 1.51
C ALA A 3 -10.84 -4.03 2.34
N TYR A 4 -11.62 -3.82 3.40
CA TYR A 4 -11.43 -2.69 4.30
C TYR A 4 -10.08 -2.76 5.04
N GLU A 5 -9.75 -3.93 5.61
CA GLU A 5 -8.46 -4.13 6.29
C GLU A 5 -7.28 -3.97 5.33
N GLU A 6 -7.40 -4.46 4.08
CA GLU A 6 -6.37 -4.27 3.05
C GLU A 6 -6.15 -2.79 2.74
N ILE A 7 -7.24 -2.03 2.56
CA ILE A 7 -7.17 -0.59 2.31
C ILE A 7 -6.50 0.13 3.49
N MET A 8 -6.88 -0.19 4.73
CA MET A 8 -6.29 0.47 5.90
C MET A 8 -4.80 0.12 6.06
N LEU A 9 -4.39 -1.11 5.78
CA LEU A 9 -2.97 -1.48 5.81
C LEU A 9 -2.17 -0.79 4.69
N ALA A 10 -2.72 -0.74 3.48
CA ALA A 10 -2.10 -0.06 2.35
C ALA A 10 -1.92 1.43 2.62
N LEU A 11 -2.95 2.10 3.16
CA LEU A 11 -2.90 3.53 3.50
C LEU A 11 -1.94 3.82 4.65
N ARG A 12 -1.93 2.98 5.70
CA ARG A 12 -0.94 3.09 6.79
C ARG A 12 0.49 2.98 6.27
N PHE A 13 0.74 2.00 5.40
CA PHE A 13 2.04 1.79 4.76
C PHE A 13 2.42 2.99 3.88
N PHE A 14 1.49 3.47 3.05
CA PHE A 14 1.71 4.56 2.11
C PHE A 14 1.98 5.91 2.80
N PHE A 15 1.29 6.19 3.91
CA PHE A 15 1.49 7.42 4.69
C PHE A 15 2.52 7.28 5.82
N ASP A 16 3.06 6.08 6.04
CA ASP A 16 3.95 5.75 7.16
C ASP A 16 3.36 6.13 8.53
N VAL A 17 2.12 5.69 8.79
CA VAL A 17 1.38 5.93 10.04
C VAL A 17 0.90 4.65 10.69
N GLU A 18 0.88 4.60 12.02
CA GLU A 18 0.48 3.40 12.78
C GLU A 18 -1.02 3.38 13.15
N GLU A 19 -1.64 4.55 13.32
CA GLU A 19 -3.01 4.68 13.84
C GLU A 19 -4.05 4.90 12.71
N ASP A 20 -5.20 4.24 12.80
CA ASP A 20 -6.29 4.37 11.82
C ASP A 20 -6.88 5.80 11.79
N GLU A 21 -6.85 6.49 12.93
CA GLU A 21 -7.35 7.86 13.08
C GLU A 21 -6.56 8.83 12.18
N ASN A 22 -5.24 8.65 12.08
CA ASN A 22 -4.38 9.45 11.21
C ASN A 22 -4.70 9.24 9.72
N VAL A 23 -4.96 7.98 9.32
CA VAL A 23 -5.37 7.67 7.94
C VAL A 23 -6.69 8.36 7.59
N ASN A 24 -7.66 8.30 8.50
CA ASN A 24 -8.98 8.91 8.29
C ASN A 24 -8.89 10.45 8.23
N GLU A 25 -8.03 11.06 9.06
CA GLU A 25 -7.79 12.51 9.02
C GLU A 25 -7.18 12.94 7.68
N ILE A 26 -6.13 12.24 7.22
CA ILE A 26 -5.45 12.56 5.97
C ILE A 26 -6.40 12.42 4.77
N ILE A 27 -7.08 11.27 4.65
CA ILE A 27 -8.02 11.01 3.53
C ILE A 27 -9.20 11.98 3.57
N GLY A 28 -9.67 12.37 4.76
CA GLY A 28 -10.75 13.33 4.91
C GLY A 28 -10.41 14.75 4.44
N GLN A 29 -9.12 15.10 4.33
CA GLN A 29 -8.64 16.38 3.81
C GLN A 29 -8.16 16.30 2.34
N ASP A 30 -8.14 15.11 1.74
CA ASP A 30 -7.63 14.90 0.39
C ASP A 30 -8.62 15.40 -0.67
N HIS A 31 -8.07 16.01 -1.73
CA HIS A 31 -8.85 16.46 -2.89
C HIS A 31 -9.18 15.30 -3.84
N ASP A 32 -8.42 14.20 -3.81
CA ASP A 32 -8.72 12.98 -4.58
C ASP A 32 -8.51 11.70 -3.73
N PRO A 33 -9.40 11.44 -2.77
CA PRO A 33 -9.26 10.30 -1.86
C PRO A 33 -9.32 8.95 -2.58
N ILE A 34 -10.04 8.86 -3.70
CA ILE A 34 -10.13 7.60 -4.47
C ILE A 34 -8.83 7.33 -5.21
N GLY A 35 -8.23 8.36 -5.83
CA GLY A 35 -6.93 8.26 -6.47
C GLY A 35 -5.83 7.84 -5.50
N THR A 36 -5.83 8.43 -4.30
CA THR A 36 -4.87 8.10 -3.24
C THR A 36 -5.02 6.66 -2.73
N ILE A 37 -6.26 6.19 -2.52
CA ILE A 37 -6.51 4.78 -2.17
C ILE A 37 -5.99 3.84 -3.25
N ALA A 38 -6.21 4.16 -4.53
CA ALA A 38 -5.73 3.35 -5.63
C ALA A 38 -4.19 3.27 -5.66
N ALA A 39 -3.50 4.41 -5.53
CA ALA A 39 -2.04 4.46 -5.49
C ALA A 39 -1.47 3.66 -4.31
N ALA A 40 -2.05 3.81 -3.12
CA ALA A 40 -1.62 3.08 -1.92
C ALA A 40 -1.78 1.57 -2.09
N LEU A 41 -2.88 1.11 -2.70
CA LEU A 41 -3.10 -0.32 -2.98
C LEU A 41 -2.11 -0.88 -3.99
N ASP A 42 -1.80 -0.13 -5.06
CA ASP A 42 -0.83 -0.54 -6.07
C ASP A 42 0.58 -0.67 -5.46
N ASP A 43 1.01 0.32 -4.67
CA ASP A 43 2.29 0.28 -3.96
C ASP A 43 2.35 -0.88 -2.97
N TYR A 44 1.32 -1.05 -2.13
CA TYR A 44 1.27 -2.13 -1.13
C TYR A 44 1.34 -3.53 -1.76
N ARG A 45 0.67 -3.73 -2.90
CA ARG A 45 0.70 -5.01 -3.64
C ARG A 45 2.02 -5.22 -4.35
N SER A 46 2.65 -4.17 -4.88
CA SER A 46 3.96 -4.27 -5.53
C SER A 46 5.05 -4.78 -4.57
N VAL A 47 5.01 -4.35 -3.31
CA VAL A 47 5.92 -4.83 -2.25
C VAL A 47 5.67 -6.30 -1.93
N GLY A 48 4.41 -6.74 -1.93
CA GLY A 48 4.04 -8.15 -1.78
C GLY A 48 4.57 -9.03 -2.92
N ASP A 49 4.56 -8.52 -4.16
CA ASP A 49 5.08 -9.22 -5.33
C ASP A 49 6.62 -9.25 -5.37
N GLU A 50 7.31 -8.18 -4.97
CA GLU A 50 8.78 -8.14 -4.89
C GLU A 50 9.35 -9.06 -3.79
N ALA A 51 8.61 -9.22 -2.69
CA ALA A 51 8.93 -10.18 -1.63
C ALA A 51 8.76 -11.65 -2.08
N ASN A 52 8.02 -11.90 -3.18
CA ASN A 52 7.73 -13.23 -3.71
C ASN A 52 8.54 -13.57 -4.97
N ILE A 53 9.53 -12.76 -5.37
CA ILE A 53 10.46 -13.12 -6.45
C ILE A 53 11.35 -14.27 -5.94
N PRO A 54 11.21 -15.50 -6.47
CA PRO A 54 12.09 -16.60 -6.06
C PRO A 54 13.53 -16.23 -6.39
N ALA A 55 14.45 -16.48 -5.45
CA ALA A 55 15.88 -16.14 -5.58
C ALA A 55 16.54 -16.63 -6.88
N SER A 56 15.94 -17.61 -7.56
CA SER A 56 16.37 -18.12 -8.87
C SER A 56 16.19 -17.15 -10.05
N GLN A 57 15.40 -16.07 -9.91
CA GLN A 57 15.20 -15.09 -10.99
C GLN A 57 16.02 -13.79 -10.85
N ARG A 58 16.66 -13.56 -9.69
CA ARG A 58 17.47 -12.35 -9.44
C ARG A 58 18.85 -12.37 -10.13
N SER A 59 19.30 -13.53 -10.63
CA SER A 59 20.65 -13.71 -11.18
C SER A 59 20.79 -13.49 -12.69
N ASN A 60 19.69 -13.26 -13.43
CA ASN A 60 19.70 -13.20 -14.91
C ASN A 60 19.61 -11.78 -15.51
N GLN A 61 19.76 -10.72 -14.71
CA GLN A 61 20.04 -9.38 -15.23
C GLN A 61 21.52 -9.05 -15.02
N LYS A 62 22.35 -9.46 -15.96
CA LYS A 62 23.69 -8.93 -16.20
C LYS A 62 23.79 -8.50 -17.65
#